data_AF-A0A933ZI54-F1
#
_entry.id   AF-A0A933ZI54-F1
#
_cell.length_a   1.000
_cell.length_b   1.000
_cell.length_c   1.000
_cell.angle_alpha   90.00
_cell.angle_beta   90.00
_cell.angle_gamma   90.00
#
_symmetry.space_group_name_H-M   'P 1'
#
loop_
_entity.id
_entity.type
_entity.pdbx_description
1 polymer ?
#
loop_
_entity_poly.entity_id
_entity_poly.type
_entity_poly.pdbx_seq_one_letter_code
_entity_poly.pdbx_strand_id
1 'polypeptide(L)'
;MRARVSSKGQLVLPAAIRRARSLSAGSEVEIEEVPGGILLRLIRGTAEVSLDDLLGCTGYQGPRKTLKDMEEAIRKGAHGRT
;
A
#
# COMPACT_ATOMS: atom_id res chain seq x y z
N MET A 1 -17.38 17.70 10.46
CA MET A 1 -16.68 17.95 9.17
C MET A 1 -17.71 18.00 8.07
N ARG A 2 -17.62 18.94 7.12
CA ARG A 2 -18.55 19.08 5.99
C ARG A 2 -17.76 19.25 4.69
N ALA A 3 -18.28 18.71 3.60
CA ALA A 3 -17.76 18.92 2.25
C ALA A 3 -18.92 19.35 1.35
N ARG A 4 -18.63 20.11 0.31
CA ARG A 4 -19.63 20.58 -0.66
C ARG A 4 -19.42 19.84 -1.97
N VAL A 5 -20.53 19.41 -2.57
CA VAL A 5 -20.54 18.84 -3.91
C VAL A 5 -20.41 19.98 -4.92
N SER A 6 -19.49 19.85 -5.88
CA SER A 6 -19.33 20.82 -6.96
C SER A 6 -20.52 20.78 -7.92
N SER A 7 -20.62 21.77 -8.82
CA SER A 7 -21.64 21.79 -9.88
C SER A 7 -21.58 20.58 -10.82
N LYS A 8 -20.41 19.91 -10.87
CA LYS A 8 -20.19 18.69 -11.66
C LYS A 8 -20.44 17.40 -10.87
N GLY A 9 -20.99 17.49 -9.65
CA GLY A 9 -21.23 16.31 -8.82
C GLY A 9 -20.00 15.79 -8.08
N GLN A 10 -18.87 16.52 -8.08
CA GLN A 10 -17.64 16.04 -7.44
C GLN A 10 -17.62 16.38 -5.95
N LEU A 11 -17.29 15.39 -5.11
CA LEU A 11 -17.07 15.59 -3.68
C LEU A 11 -15.58 15.67 -3.37
N VAL A 12 -15.12 16.82 -2.87
CA VAL A 12 -13.72 16.96 -2.44
C VAL A 12 -13.57 16.42 -1.03
N LEU A 13 -12.84 15.31 -0.90
CA LEU A 13 -12.55 14.69 0.39
C LEU A 13 -11.48 15.49 1.16
N PRO A 14 -11.75 15.91 2.40
CA PRO A 14 -10.76 16.60 3.23
C PRO A 14 -9.47 15.79 3.42
N ALA A 15 -8.34 16.49 3.54
CA ALA A 15 -7.02 15.85 3.64
C ALA A 15 -6.87 14.87 4.82
N ALA A 16 -7.61 15.08 5.91
CA ALA A 16 -7.63 14.16 7.05
C ALA A 16 -8.20 12.78 6.66
N ILE A 17 -9.33 12.75 5.94
CA ILE A 17 -9.94 11.50 5.46
C ILE A 17 -9.07 10.84 4.40
N ARG A 18 -8.53 11.63 3.45
CA ARG A 18 -7.64 11.07 2.42
C ARG A 18 -6.46 10.31 3.02
N ARG A 19 -5.79 10.91 4.00
CA ARG A 19 -4.66 10.27 4.71
C ARG A 19 -5.09 9.06 5.54
N ALA A 20 -6.17 9.17 6.31
CA ALA A 20 -6.65 8.08 7.16
C ALA A 20 -7.13 6.85 6.37
N ARG A 21 -7.51 7.03 5.10
CA ARG A 21 -8.04 5.98 4.23
C ARG A 21 -7.14 5.67 3.02
N SER A 22 -5.90 6.19 3.03
CA SER A 22 -4.92 6.02 1.94
C SER A 22 -5.47 6.32 0.55
N LEU A 23 -6.35 7.32 0.45
CA LEU A 23 -6.94 7.75 -0.82
C LEU A 23 -5.99 8.72 -1.52
N SER A 24 -5.60 8.38 -2.73
CA SER A 24 -4.86 9.23 -3.67
C SER A 24 -5.75 9.69 -4.81
N ALA A 25 -5.24 10.61 -5.64
CA ALA A 25 -5.88 10.88 -6.93
C ALA A 25 -5.95 9.59 -7.74
N GLY A 26 -7.10 9.32 -8.37
CA GLY A 26 -7.35 8.08 -9.11
C GLY A 26 -7.79 6.88 -8.27
N SER A 27 -7.88 6.99 -6.93
CA SER A 27 -8.50 5.93 -6.13
C SER A 27 -9.98 5.79 -6.46
N GLU A 28 -10.42 4.56 -6.71
CA GLU A 28 -11.83 4.24 -6.94
C GLU A 28 -12.56 3.88 -5.66
N VAL A 29 -13.82 4.28 -5.57
CA VAL A 29 -14.71 3.98 -4.46
C VAL A 29 -16.04 3.49 -5.00
N GLU A 30 -16.60 2.48 -4.35
CA GLU A 30 -17.98 2.07 -4.56
C GLU A 30 -18.89 2.92 -3.66
N ILE A 31 -20.05 3.30 -4.20
CA ILE A 31 -21.05 4.10 -3.51
C ILE A 31 -22.25 3.19 -3.25
N GLU A 32 -22.62 3.04 -1.98
CA GLU A 32 -23.77 2.27 -1.55
C GLU A 32 -24.77 3.17 -0.83
N GLU A 33 -26.05 3.08 -1.19
CA GLU A 33 -27.11 3.78 -0.46
C GLU A 33 -27.44 3.04 0.83
N VAL A 34 -27.47 3.77 1.95
CA VAL A 34 -27.82 3.24 3.27
C VAL A 34 -28.90 4.11 3.92
N PRO A 35 -29.67 3.60 4.89
CA PRO A 35 -30.67 4.42 5.57
C PRO A 35 -30.05 5.69 6.16
N GLY A 36 -30.48 6.85 5.68
CA GLY A 36 -29.99 8.16 6.12
C GLY A 36 -28.67 8.62 5.49
N GLY A 37 -28.14 7.95 4.46
CA GLY A 37 -26.95 8.46 3.77
C GLY A 37 -26.37 7.54 2.69
N ILE A 38 -25.09 7.78 2.40
CA ILE A 38 -24.30 6.98 1.47
C ILE A 38 -23.04 6.47 2.17
N LEU A 39 -22.65 5.25 1.86
CA LEU A 39 -21.37 4.67 2.26
C LEU A 39 -20.40 4.70 1.07
N LEU A 40 -19.21 5.24 1.30
CA LEU A 40 -18.11 5.18 0.34
C LEU A 40 -17.18 4.04 0.73
N ARG A 41 -17.21 2.95 -0.04
CA ARG A 41 -16.36 1.77 0.17
C ARG A 41 -15.15 1.86 -0.74
N LEU A 42 -13.95 1.76 -0.15
CA LEU A 42 -12.72 1.74 -0.94
C LEU A 42 -12.66 0.48 -1.79
N ILE A 43 -12.47 0.65 -3.09
CA ILE A 43 -12.11 -0.47 -3.97
C ILE A 43 -10.62 -0.69 -3.75
N ARG A 44 -10.29 -1.67 -2.90
CA ARG A 44 -8.92 -2.17 -2.86
C ARG A 44 -8.76 -2.99 -4.12
N GLY A 45 -8.15 -2.39 -5.14
CA GLY A 45 -7.59 -3.17 -6.23
C GLY A 45 -6.63 -4.16 -5.59
N THR A 46 -7.04 -5.42 -5.47
CA THR A 46 -6.09 -6.50 -5.53
C THR A 46 -5.58 -6.40 -6.96
N ALA A 47 -4.47 -5.70 -7.17
CA ALA A 47 -3.66 -6.05 -8.33
C ALA A 47 -3.52 -7.57 -8.24
N GLU A 48 -3.88 -8.28 -9.31
CA GLU A 48 -3.55 -9.70 -9.42
C GLU A 48 -2.02 -9.77 -9.45
N VAL A 49 -1.39 -9.66 -8.28
CA VAL A 49 0.00 -10.00 -8.09
C VAL A 49 0.02 -11.51 -8.02
N SER A 50 0.59 -12.12 -9.05
CA SER A 50 0.91 -13.53 -9.01
C SER A 50 1.89 -13.78 -7.86
N LEU A 51 1.95 -15.02 -7.38
CA LEU A 51 3.00 -15.39 -6.42
C LEU A 51 4.39 -15.07 -6.99
N ASP A 52 4.58 -15.26 -8.30
CA ASP A 52 5.82 -14.94 -9.01
C ASP A 52 6.22 -13.46 -8.90
N ASP A 53 5.25 -12.54 -8.88
CA ASP A 53 5.50 -11.09 -8.67
C ASP A 53 5.96 -10.76 -7.24
N LEU A 54 5.73 -11.68 -6.28
CA LEU A 54 6.10 -11.54 -4.87
C LEU A 54 7.37 -12.33 -4.51
N LEU A 55 7.87 -13.17 -5.42
CA LEU A 55 9.09 -13.96 -5.24
C LEU A 55 10.35 -13.08 -5.35
N GLY A 56 10.58 -12.20 -4.37
CA GLY A 56 11.74 -11.28 -4.40
C GLY A 56 13.10 -11.92 -4.10
N CYS A 57 13.13 -13.05 -3.37
CA CYS A 57 14.35 -13.69 -2.89
C CYS A 57 14.30 -15.22 -2.92
N THR A 58 13.53 -15.82 -3.84
CA THR A 58 13.48 -17.29 -3.96
C THR A 58 14.44 -17.78 -5.04
N GLY A 59 15.02 -18.96 -4.86
CA GLY A 59 15.96 -19.54 -5.83
C GLY A 59 17.43 -19.49 -5.42
N TYR A 60 17.75 -19.22 -4.15
CA TYR A 60 19.11 -19.40 -3.65
C TYR A 60 19.49 -20.89 -3.66
N GLN A 61 20.37 -21.28 -4.58
CA GLN A 61 20.88 -22.65 -4.74
C GLN A 61 22.21 -22.88 -3.99
N GLY A 62 22.69 -21.88 -3.26
CA GLY A 62 23.96 -21.97 -2.53
C GLY A 62 23.85 -22.70 -1.20
N PRO A 63 25.00 -22.98 -0.54
CA PRO A 63 25.02 -23.62 0.76
C PRO A 63 24.35 -22.75 1.83
N ARG A 64 23.67 -23.39 2.78
CA ARG A 64 23.08 -22.68 3.93
C ARG A 64 24.18 -21.91 4.67
N LYS A 65 23.99 -20.61 4.85
CA LYS A 65 24.89 -19.78 5.66
C LYS A 65 24.62 -20.01 7.14
N THR A 66 25.67 -20.02 7.95
CA THR A 66 25.51 -20.02 9.41
C THR A 66 25.12 -18.62 9.89
N LEU A 67 24.55 -18.51 11.09
CA LEU A 67 24.26 -17.20 11.71
C LEU A 67 25.51 -16.32 11.77
N LYS A 68 26.66 -16.91 12.11
CA LYS A 68 27.95 -16.21 12.17
C LYS A 68 28.34 -15.60 10.83
N ASP A 69 28.13 -16.33 9.73
CA ASP A 69 28.42 -15.81 8.37
C ASP A 69 27.49 -14.65 8.01
N MET A 70 26.24 -14.68 8.48
CA MET A 70 25.27 -13.60 8.27
C MET A 70 25.67 -12.35 9.05
N GLU A 71 26.02 -12.49 10.33
CA GLU A 71 26.47 -11.40 11.20
C GLU A 71 27.73 -10.73 10.65
N GLU A 72 28.70 -11.52 10.19
CA GLU A 72 29.91 -11.00 9.56
C GLU A 72 29.60 -10.24 8.25
N ALA A 73 28.69 -10.75 7.42
CA ALA A 73 28.28 -10.07 6.20
C ALA A 73 27.57 -8.73 6.47
N ILE A 74 26.67 -8.69 7.46
CA ILE A 74 25.99 -7.46 7.91
C ILE A 74 27.02 -6.44 8.39
N ARG A 75 27.96 -6.86 9.25
CA ARG A 75 29.02 -5.99 9.75
C ARG A 75 29.85 -5.42 8.60
N LYS A 76 30.29 -6.24 7.66
CA LYS A 76 31.03 -5.78 6.47
C LYS A 76 30.21 -4.78 5.64
N GLY A 77 28.94 -5.08 5.37
CA GLY A 77 28.05 -4.22 4.59
C GLY A 77 27.76 -2.88 5.25
N ALA A 78 27.61 -2.85 6.58
CA ALA A 78 27.39 -1.62 7.34
C ALA A 78 28.62 -0.69 7.37
N HIS A 79 29.83 -1.23 7.20
CA HIS A 79 31.07 -0.46 7.20
C HIS A 79 31.51 -0.04 5.78
N GLY A 80 30.90 -0.56 4.72
CA GLY A 80 31.31 -0.37 3.33
C GLY A 80 30.65 0.80 2.59
N ARG A 81 30.17 1.82 3.30
CA ARG A 81 29.45 2.96 2.70
C ARG A 81 29.95 4.28 3.29
N THR A 82 31.17 4.64 2.95
CA THR A 82 31.75 5.98 3.03
C THR A 82 32.44 6.30 1.73
#